data_AF-A0A945A9T3-F1
#
_entry.id   AF-A0A945A9T3-F1
#
_cell.length_a   1.000
_cell.length_b   1.000
_cell.length_c   1.000
_cell.angle_alpha   90.00
_cell.angle_beta   90.00
_cell.angle_gamma   90.00
#
_symmetry.space_group_name_H-M   'P 1'
#
loop_
_entity.id
_entity.type
_entity.pdbx_description
1 polymer ?
#
loop_
_entity_poly.entity_id
_entity_poly.type
_entity_poly.pdbx_seq_one_letter_code
_entity_poly.pdbx_strand_id
1 'polypeptide(L)'
;MAIPISAQSIAVIKSRDQEVYNQVLDSFLKNSPTISTDQIVEYNLKGEEKAWKNIANKLVSEKITIILALGPLAAQMANEASLGIPVIFGMVSNPSRYGLAGENLAGISMDVSG
;
A
#
# COMPACT_ATOMS: atom_id res chain seq x y z
N MET A 1 -29.85 6.92 -10.77
CA MET A 1 -29.39 6.92 -9.36
C MET A 1 -27.88 7.00 -9.38
N ALA A 2 -27.30 8.11 -8.92
CA ALA A 2 -25.86 8.16 -8.68
C ALA A 2 -25.59 7.38 -7.39
N ILE A 3 -24.72 6.38 -7.45
CA ILE A 3 -24.20 5.75 -6.25
C ILE A 3 -23.34 6.83 -5.59
N PRO A 4 -23.64 7.27 -4.35
CA PRO A 4 -22.73 8.17 -3.66
C PRO A 4 -21.41 7.43 -3.53
N ILE A 5 -20.34 7.99 -4.10
CA ILE A 5 -18.98 7.54 -3.80
C ILE A 5 -18.80 7.84 -2.31
N SER A 6 -19.10 6.85 -1.46
CA SER A 6 -18.51 6.78 -0.13
C SER A 6 -17.02 6.96 -0.35
N ALA A 7 -16.43 8.04 0.17
CA ALA A 7 -15.02 8.38 -0.01
C ALA A 7 -14.18 7.10 0.14
N GLN A 8 -13.76 6.54 -1.00
CA GLN A 8 -12.96 5.33 -1.01
C GLN A 8 -11.61 5.72 -0.46
N SER A 9 -11.29 5.20 0.74
CA SER A 9 -10.04 5.47 1.39
C SER A 9 -8.98 4.50 0.86
N ILE A 10 -7.87 5.06 0.41
CA ILE A 10 -6.68 4.36 -0.06
C ILE A 10 -5.67 4.41 1.10
N ALA A 11 -5.26 3.25 1.56
CA ALA A 11 -4.20 3.16 2.57
C ALA A 11 -2.83 3.16 1.89
N VAL A 12 -1.95 4.06 2.29
CA VAL A 12 -0.54 4.04 1.87
C VAL A 12 0.28 3.53 3.04
N ILE A 13 0.87 2.35 2.89
CA ILE A 13 1.62 1.68 3.95
C ILE A 13 3.10 1.71 3.58
N LYS A 14 3.90 2.41 4.37
CA LYS A 14 5.35 2.53 4.17
C LYS A 14 6.08 1.58 5.10
N SER A 15 7.07 0.86 4.58
CA SER A 15 7.91 -0.04 5.37
C SER A 15 8.71 0.72 6.44
N ARG A 16 9.18 1.92 6.10
CA ARG A 16 9.95 2.86 6.93
C ARG A 16 9.63 4.28 6.49
N ASP A 17 10.07 5.27 7.27
CA ASP A 17 10.04 6.67 6.80
C ASP A 17 11.25 6.94 5.91
N GLN A 18 11.07 6.94 4.60
CA GLN A 18 12.13 7.24 3.63
C GLN A 18 11.59 8.21 2.58
N GLU A 19 12.39 9.23 2.26
CA GLU A 19 12.04 10.26 1.30
C GLU A 19 11.64 9.68 -0.07
N VAL A 20 12.30 8.61 -0.50
CA VAL A 20 11.98 7.91 -1.76
C VAL A 20 10.54 7.39 -1.80
N TYR A 21 9.96 6.97 -0.66
CA TYR A 21 8.56 6.54 -0.62
C TYR A 21 7.60 7.73 -0.73
N ASN A 22 7.97 8.90 -0.21
CA ASN A 22 7.18 10.12 -0.34
C ASN A 22 7.15 10.55 -1.81
N GLN A 23 8.30 10.52 -2.50
CA GLN A 23 8.37 10.83 -3.93
C GLN A 23 7.50 9.90 -4.80
N VAL A 24 7.44 8.61 -4.44
CA VAL A 24 6.55 7.65 -5.12
C VAL A 24 5.08 8.00 -4.88
N LEU A 25 4.70 8.32 -3.64
CA LEU A 25 3.34 8.74 -3.32
C LEU A 25 2.93 10.02 -4.06
N ASP A 26 3.80 11.04 -4.04
CA ASP A 26 3.57 12.31 -4.74
C ASP A 26 3.40 12.09 -6.24
N SER A 27 4.24 11.23 -6.82
CA SER A 27 4.15 10.87 -8.24
C SER A 27 2.87 10.09 -8.54
N PHE A 28 2.46 9.17 -7.67
CA PHE A 28 1.23 8.41 -7.81
C PHE A 28 0.00 9.34 -7.81
N LEU A 29 -0.06 10.28 -6.86
CA LEU A 29 -1.16 11.25 -6.76
C LEU A 29 -1.18 12.21 -7.96
N LYS A 30 -0.02 12.71 -8.38
CA LYS A 30 0.10 13.59 -9.56
C LYS A 30 -0.44 12.92 -10.84
N ASN A 31 -0.25 11.61 -10.98
CA ASN A 31 -0.70 10.84 -12.15
C ASN A 31 -2.10 10.23 -11.97
N SER A 32 -2.74 10.44 -10.82
CA SER A 32 -4.08 9.95 -10.51
C SER A 32 -5.01 11.12 -10.15
N PRO A 33 -5.36 11.99 -11.12
CA PRO A 33 -6.05 13.27 -10.86
C PRO A 33 -7.46 13.12 -10.28
N THR A 34 -8.01 11.90 -10.28
CA THR A 34 -9.31 11.56 -9.67
C THR A 34 -9.20 11.19 -8.19
N ILE A 35 -7.98 11.03 -7.66
CA ILE A 35 -7.71 10.72 -6.26
C ILE A 35 -7.34 12.01 -5.55
N SER A 36 -8.17 12.41 -4.59
CA SER A 36 -7.90 13.56 -3.74
C SER A 36 -7.11 13.16 -2.49
N THR A 37 -6.33 14.08 -1.93
CA THR A 37 -5.46 13.81 -0.75
C THR A 37 -6.25 13.42 0.50
N ASP A 38 -7.49 13.88 0.64
CA ASP A 38 -8.40 13.51 1.73
C ASP A 38 -8.88 12.05 1.65
N GLN A 39 -8.66 11.38 0.52
CA GLN A 39 -8.93 9.95 0.34
C GLN A 39 -7.74 9.07 0.76
N ILE A 40 -6.60 9.67 1.12
CA ILE A 40 -5.38 8.95 1.45
C ILE A 40 -5.21 8.89 2.97
N VAL A 41 -4.93 7.70 3.48
CA VAL A 41 -4.51 7.51 4.86
C VAL A 41 -3.14 6.85 4.87
N GLU A 42 -2.16 7.53 5.46
CA GLU A 42 -0.78 7.04 5.51
C GLU A 42 -0.49 6.29 6.82
N TYR A 43 0.19 5.16 6.69
CA TYR A 43 0.72 4.37 7.79
C TYR A 43 2.19 4.08 7.59
N ASN A 44 2.91 3.94 8.70
CA ASN A 44 4.33 3.61 8.71
C ASN A 44 4.59 2.45 9.66
N LEU A 45 5.18 1.38 9.14
CA LEU A 45 5.55 0.20 9.92
C LEU A 45 6.80 0.41 10.78
N LYS A 46 7.57 1.47 10.52
CA LYS A 46 8.83 1.79 11.21
C LYS A 46 9.87 0.66 11.17
N GLY A 47 9.74 -0.25 10.20
CA GLY A 47 10.54 -1.46 10.08
C GLY A 47 10.18 -2.57 11.08
N GLU A 48 9.01 -2.47 11.73
CA GLU A 48 8.55 -3.40 12.76
C GLU A 48 7.28 -4.13 12.32
N GLU A 49 7.33 -5.47 12.24
CA GLU A 49 6.16 -6.30 11.94
C GLU A 49 5.03 -6.12 12.97
N LYS A 50 5.37 -5.86 14.24
CA LYS A 50 4.38 -5.69 15.32
C LYS A 50 3.42 -4.53 15.09
N ALA A 51 3.83 -3.51 14.32
CA ALA A 51 2.98 -2.39 13.96
C ALA A 51 1.80 -2.81 13.06
N TRP A 52 1.95 -3.91 12.31
CA TRP A 52 0.97 -4.38 11.34
C TRP A 52 -0.39 -4.68 11.96
N LYS A 53 -0.44 -5.38 13.11
CA LYS A 53 -1.70 -5.80 13.75
C LYS A 53 -2.65 -4.61 13.99
N ASN A 54 -2.08 -3.49 14.43
CA ASN A 54 -2.87 -2.28 14.68
C ASN A 54 -3.32 -1.62 13.37
N ILE A 55 -2.47 -1.62 12.34
CA ILE A 55 -2.81 -1.07 11.02
C ILE A 55 -3.91 -1.92 10.36
N ALA A 56 -3.79 -3.25 10.36
CA ALA A 56 -4.79 -4.15 9.78
C ALA A 56 -6.20 -3.92 10.36
N ASN A 57 -6.31 -3.72 11.69
CA ASN A 57 -7.57 -3.37 12.33
C ASN A 57 -8.12 -2.03 11.84
N LYS A 58 -7.25 -1.04 11.62
CA LYS A 58 -7.64 0.26 11.06
C LYS A 58 -8.14 0.15 9.63
N LEU A 59 -7.49 -0.68 8.79
CA LEU A 59 -7.91 -0.87 7.40
C LEU A 59 -9.37 -1.32 7.31
N VAL A 60 -9.79 -2.23 8.19
CA VAL A 60 -11.18 -2.70 8.27
C VAL A 60 -12.11 -1.59 8.79
N SER A 61 -11.75 -0.91 9.89
CA SER A 61 -12.61 0.12 10.47
C SER A 61 -12.78 1.35 9.59
N GLU A 62 -11.74 1.71 8.84
CA GLU A 62 -11.70 2.85 7.92
C GLU A 62 -12.26 2.50 6.53
N LYS A 63 -12.72 1.25 6.33
CA LYS A 63 -13.29 0.75 5.07
C LYS A 63 -12.35 0.98 3.88
N ILE A 64 -11.07 0.69 4.07
CA ILE A 64 -10.06 0.80 3.03
C ILE A 64 -10.43 -0.11 1.86
N THR A 65 -10.30 0.43 0.64
CA THR A 65 -10.67 -0.29 -0.59
C THR A 65 -9.49 -0.64 -1.48
N ILE A 66 -8.34 0.01 -1.28
CA ILE A 66 -7.06 -0.29 -1.96
C ILE A 66 -5.92 -0.01 -1.00
N ILE A 67 -4.88 -0.84 -1.05
CA ILE A 67 -3.62 -0.63 -0.32
C ILE A 67 -2.50 -0.33 -1.32
N LEU A 68 -1.80 0.80 -1.14
CA LEU A 68 -0.52 1.08 -1.77
C LEU A 68 0.61 0.77 -0.78
N ALA A 69 1.31 -0.34 -0.98
CA ALA A 69 2.38 -0.81 -0.12
C ALA A 69 3.77 -0.42 -0.67
N LEU A 70 4.52 0.39 0.08
CA LEU A 70 5.82 0.91 -0.32
C LEU A 70 6.95 0.25 0.50
N GLY A 71 7.79 -0.51 -0.21
CA GLY A 71 8.90 -1.27 0.36
C GLY A 71 8.54 -2.71 0.76
N PRO A 72 9.54 -3.58 1.00
CA PRO A 72 9.31 -5.01 1.09
C PRO A 72 8.45 -5.45 2.28
N LEU A 73 8.67 -4.87 3.47
CA LEU A 73 7.93 -5.24 4.67
C LEU A 73 6.45 -4.85 4.54
N ALA A 74 6.16 -3.66 4.01
CA ALA A 74 4.80 -3.21 3.77
C ALA A 74 4.07 -4.12 2.78
N ALA A 75 4.75 -4.49 1.69
CA ALA A 75 4.17 -5.35 0.66
C ALA A 75 3.90 -6.75 1.20
N GLN A 76 4.85 -7.34 1.95
CA GLN A 76 4.69 -8.65 2.56
C GLN A 76 3.50 -8.67 3.52
N MET A 77 3.48 -7.75 4.49
CA MET A 77 2.41 -7.69 5.49
C MET A 77 1.04 -7.44 4.86
N ALA A 78 0.97 -6.54 3.86
CA ALA A 78 -0.26 -6.28 3.12
C ALA A 78 -0.74 -7.49 2.33
N ASN A 79 0.16 -8.25 1.70
CA ASN A 79 -0.20 -9.46 0.97
C ASN A 79 -0.77 -10.54 1.91
N GLU A 80 -0.12 -10.78 3.05
CA GLU A 80 -0.54 -11.80 4.03
C GLU A 80 -1.90 -11.52 4.67
N ALA A 81 -2.27 -10.25 4.82
CA ALA A 81 -3.43 -9.84 5.61
C ALA A 81 -4.33 -8.83 4.87
N SER A 82 -4.30 -8.84 3.54
CA SER A 82 -5.15 -7.99 2.69
C SER A 82 -6.64 -8.25 2.89
N LEU A 83 -7.05 -9.42 3.41
CA LEU A 83 -8.45 -9.81 3.57
C LEU A 83 -9.28 -9.63 2.29
N GLY A 84 -8.64 -9.78 1.12
CA GLY A 84 -9.25 -9.56 -0.19
C GLY A 84 -9.20 -8.12 -0.72
N ILE A 85 -8.70 -7.15 0.06
CA ILE A 85 -8.45 -5.78 -0.40
C ILE A 85 -7.32 -5.80 -1.45
N PRO A 86 -7.51 -5.22 -2.64
CA PRO A 86 -6.45 -5.12 -3.65
C PRO A 86 -5.19 -4.42 -3.10
N VAL A 87 -4.03 -5.05 -3.33
CA VAL A 87 -2.72 -4.51 -2.94
C VAL A 87 -1.94 -4.13 -4.20
N ILE A 88 -1.51 -2.87 -4.26
CA ILE A 88 -0.54 -2.37 -5.23
C ILE A 88 0.79 -2.18 -4.48
N PHE A 89 1.85 -2.90 -4.88
CA PHE A 89 3.16 -2.73 -4.26
C PHE A 89 4.15 -1.98 -5.16
N GLY A 90 5.07 -1.26 -4.52
CA GLY A 90 6.18 -0.58 -5.18
C GLY A 90 7.42 -0.56 -4.30
N MET A 91 8.57 -0.27 -4.92
CA MET A 91 9.87 -0.23 -4.24
C MET A 91 10.27 -1.57 -3.57
N VAL A 92 9.93 -2.69 -4.21
CA VAL A 92 10.28 -4.04 -3.73
C VAL A 92 11.23 -4.70 -4.74
N SER A 93 12.45 -4.98 -4.30
CA SER A 93 13.39 -5.80 -5.06
C SER A 93 13.07 -7.28 -4.88
N ASN A 94 13.04 -8.02 -5.99
CA ASN A 94 12.74 -9.45 -6.01
C ASN A 94 11.46 -9.85 -5.23
N PRO A 95 10.26 -9.44 -5.70
CA PRO A 95 8.98 -9.65 -5.01
C PRO A 95 8.71 -11.10 -4.57
N SER A 96 9.14 -12.09 -5.35
CA SER A 96 8.92 -13.51 -5.04
C SER A 96 9.57 -13.95 -3.72
N ARG A 97 10.69 -13.33 -3.30
CA ARG A 97 11.31 -13.59 -2.00
C ARG A 97 10.43 -13.22 -0.81
N TYR A 98 9.50 -12.30 -1.00
CA TYR A 98 8.56 -11.84 0.02
C TYR A 98 7.18 -12.50 -0.11
N GLY A 99 7.08 -13.58 -0.89
CA GLY A 99 5.82 -14.29 -1.09
C GLY A 99 4.77 -13.49 -1.86
N LEU A 100 5.19 -12.46 -2.61
CA LEU A 100 4.32 -11.59 -3.39
C LEU A 100 3.84 -12.29 -4.67
N ALA A 101 2.98 -13.29 -4.49
CA ALA A 101 2.32 -14.05 -5.52
C ALA A 101 0.87 -14.34 -5.06
N GLY A 102 -0.07 -13.50 -5.48
CA GLY A 102 -1.48 -13.59 -5.09
C GLY A 102 -2.40 -12.99 -6.16
N GLU A 103 -3.67 -13.38 -6.14
CA GLU A 103 -4.65 -12.99 -7.17
C GLU A 103 -5.11 -11.52 -7.08
N ASN A 104 -5.03 -10.92 -5.88
CA ASN A 104 -5.38 -9.51 -5.62
C ASN A 104 -4.14 -8.62 -5.40
N LEU A 105 -3.04 -8.93 -6.09
CA LEU A 105 -1.76 -8.27 -5.96
C LEU A 105 -1.24 -7.80 -7.32
N ALA A 106 -0.90 -6.52 -7.42
CA ALA A 106 -0.23 -5.93 -8.58
C ALA A 106 0.95 -5.08 -8.11
N GLY A 107 1.95 -4.85 -8.96
CA GLY A 107 3.05 -3.98 -8.58
C GLY A 107 4.20 -3.92 -9.57
N ILE A 108 5.17 -3.08 -9.25
CA ILE A 108 6.38 -2.88 -10.05
C ILE A 108 7.56 -3.44 -9.24
N SER A 109 8.16 -4.52 -9.76
CA SER A 109 9.42 -5.04 -9.23
C SER A 109 10.55 -4.05 -9.50
N MET A 110 11.40 -3.79 -8.50
CA MET A 110 12.68 -3.14 -8.74
C MET A 110 13.69 -4.20 -9.14
N ASP A 111 14.12 -4.17 -10.41
CA ASP A 111 15.29 -4.90 -10.86
C ASP A 111 16.51 -4.02 -10.64
N VAL A 112 17.41 -4.45 -9.77
CA VAL A 112 18.71 -3.78 -9.57
C VAL A 112 19.74 -4.74 -10.15
N SER A 113 20.10 -4.55 -11.41
CA SER A 113 21.24 -5.22 -12.01
C SER A 113 22.49 -4.76 -11.28
N GLY A 114 23.01 -5.63 -10.41
CA GLY A 114 24.32 -5.50 -9.76
C GLY A 114 25.47 -5.87 -10.69
#